data_AF-A0A538KG06-F1
#
_entry.id   AF-A0A538KG06-F1
#
_cell.length_a   1.000
_cell.length_b   1.000
_cell.length_c   1.000
_cell.angle_alpha   90.00
_cell.angle_beta   90.00
_cell.angle_gamma   90.00
#
_symmetry.space_group_name_H-M   'P 1'
#
loop_
_entity.id
_entity.type
_entity.pdbx_description
1 polymer ?
#
loop_
_entity_poly.entity_id
_entity_poly.type
_entity_poly.pdbx_seq_one_letter_code
_entity_poly.pdbx_strand_id
1 'polypeptide(L)'
;MRSAQRGVEALLVALKAHGGIVASLLDQNAPSGLDDRPGPAQIAATGPRAAAAPDEYELLLEMILEGSHLHYGPQRAVRTADPDLALLIGDQLYALGLARLAALADLAAVLELADVISLVAEAHAASDPALAAAVWESGAVAIGWGADERHSAAKELARTADPQAASALHEAATAASS
;
A
#
# COMPACT_ATOMS: atom_id res chain seq x y z
N MET A 1 5.14 12.11 11.72
CA MET A 1 4.70 10.96 10.90
C MET A 1 4.70 9.73 11.80
N ARG A 2 3.65 8.89 11.76
CA ARG A 2 3.64 7.63 12.51
C ARG A 2 4.67 6.65 11.91
N SER A 3 5.10 5.67 12.68
CA SER A 3 5.94 4.56 12.17
C SER A 3 5.07 3.51 11.48
N ALA A 4 5.68 2.68 10.63
CA ALA A 4 5.02 1.51 10.04
C ALA A 4 4.49 0.56 11.12
N GLN A 5 5.22 0.41 12.23
CA GLN A 5 4.76 -0.36 13.38
C GLN A 5 3.41 0.14 13.92
N ARG A 6 3.27 1.46 14.12
CA ARG A 6 2.02 2.07 14.60
C ARG A 6 0.88 1.95 13.58
N GLY A 7 1.18 1.99 12.29
CA GLY A 7 0.21 1.73 11.22
C GLY A 7 -0.38 0.32 11.31
N VAL A 8 0.48 -0.69 11.50
CA VAL A 8 0.04 -2.08 11.68
C VAL A 8 -0.77 -2.25 12.96
N GLU A 9 -0.42 -1.59 14.05
CA GLU A 9 -1.25 -1.59 15.28
C GLU A 9 -2.68 -1.10 14.99
N ALA A 10 -2.82 -0.01 14.23
CA ALA A 10 -4.13 0.51 13.83
C ALA A 10 -4.89 -0.46 12.91
N LEU A 11 -4.20 -1.09 11.96
CA LEU A 11 -4.77 -2.13 11.09
C LEU A 11 -5.31 -3.29 11.92
N LEU A 12 -4.54 -3.81 12.87
CA LEU A 12 -4.95 -4.93 13.74
C LEU A 12 -6.21 -4.60 14.53
N VAL A 13 -6.30 -3.39 15.08
CA VAL A 13 -7.52 -2.92 15.78
C VAL A 13 -8.71 -2.91 14.84
N ALA A 14 -8.55 -2.37 13.62
CA ALA A 14 -9.62 -2.29 12.64
C ALA A 14 -10.09 -3.69 12.18
N LEU A 15 -9.16 -4.60 11.89
CA LEU A 15 -9.50 -5.97 11.47
C LEU A 15 -10.14 -6.78 12.59
N LYS A 16 -9.70 -6.59 13.84
CA LYS A 16 -10.33 -7.20 15.01
C LYS A 16 -11.77 -6.71 15.19
N ALA A 17 -12.02 -5.42 14.98
CA ALA A 17 -13.35 -4.83 15.05
C ALA A 17 -14.26 -5.29 13.89
N HIS A 18 -13.69 -5.47 12.69
CA HIS A 18 -14.40 -6.03 11.53
C HIS A 18 -14.88 -7.47 11.78
N GLY A 19 -14.07 -8.27 12.49
CA GLY A 19 -14.44 -9.64 12.85
C GLY A 19 -14.29 -10.64 11.69
N GLY A 20 -15.03 -11.75 11.76
CA GLY A 20 -15.01 -12.80 10.74
C GLY A 20 -13.70 -13.59 10.69
N ILE A 21 -13.41 -14.17 9.51
CA ILE A 21 -12.24 -15.04 9.32
C ILE A 21 -10.94 -14.25 9.49
N VAL A 22 -10.84 -13.04 8.93
CA VAL A 22 -9.63 -12.21 9.04
C VAL A 22 -9.26 -11.92 10.50
N ALA A 23 -10.23 -11.67 11.38
CA ALA A 23 -9.97 -11.45 12.80
C ALA A 23 -9.42 -12.70 13.52
N SER A 24 -9.75 -13.90 13.03
CA SER A 24 -9.23 -15.16 13.57
C SER A 24 -7.78 -15.47 13.14
N LEU A 25 -7.29 -14.78 12.10
CA LEU A 25 -5.97 -14.98 11.50
C LEU A 25 -4.97 -13.88 11.87
N LEU A 26 -5.32 -12.96 12.78
CA LEU A 26 -4.41 -11.90 13.20
C LEU A 26 -3.21 -12.49 13.95
N ASP A 27 -2.00 -12.08 13.57
CA ASP A 27 -0.80 -12.44 14.31
C ASP A 27 -0.74 -11.61 15.60
N GLN A 28 -0.83 -12.31 16.73
CA GLN A 28 -0.74 -11.69 18.05
C GLN A 28 0.64 -11.11 18.36
N ASN A 29 1.67 -11.48 17.57
CA ASN A 29 3.03 -10.98 17.71
C ASN A 29 3.34 -9.83 16.74
N ALA A 30 2.52 -9.61 15.71
CA ALA A 30 2.61 -8.42 14.87
C ALA A 30 2.16 -7.24 15.74
N PRO A 31 3.09 -6.36 16.13
CA PRO A 31 3.90 -5.67 15.13
C PRO A 31 5.41 -5.84 15.35
N SER A 32 5.82 -6.87 16.09
CA SER A 32 7.23 -7.10 16.48
C SER A 32 8.13 -7.29 15.25
N GLY A 33 9.20 -6.49 15.15
CA GLY A 33 10.20 -6.61 14.08
C GLY A 33 9.91 -5.77 12.84
N LEU A 34 8.86 -4.94 12.86
CA LEU A 34 8.64 -3.91 11.83
C LEU A 34 9.52 -2.68 12.06
N ASP A 35 9.75 -1.93 10.99
CA ASP A 35 10.58 -0.72 11.00
C ASP A 35 9.93 0.40 11.84
N ASP A 36 10.75 1.11 12.61
CA ASP A 36 10.35 2.32 13.32
C ASP A 36 10.22 3.53 12.37
N ARG A 37 10.71 3.40 11.13
CA ARG A 37 10.49 4.38 10.08
C ARG A 37 9.06 4.32 9.52
N PRO A 38 8.54 5.44 8.99
CA PRO A 38 7.27 5.45 8.28
C PRO A 38 7.31 4.56 7.03
N GLY A 39 6.24 3.79 6.80
CA GLY A 39 6.02 3.07 5.55
C GLY A 39 5.20 3.89 4.54
N PRO A 40 4.89 3.31 3.37
CA PRO A 40 4.14 3.97 2.31
C PRO A 40 2.81 4.58 2.79
N ALA A 41 2.02 3.83 3.58
CA ALA A 41 0.74 4.31 4.10
C ALA A 41 0.87 5.55 5.01
N GLN A 42 1.90 5.57 5.87
CA GLN A 42 2.15 6.72 6.75
C GLN A 42 2.65 7.94 5.97
N ILE A 43 3.42 7.74 4.91
CA ILE A 43 3.87 8.83 4.03
C ILE A 43 2.68 9.46 3.33
N ALA A 44 1.80 8.65 2.73
CA ALA A 44 0.60 9.13 2.05
C ALA A 44 -0.30 9.96 2.99
N ALA A 45 -0.49 9.50 4.22
CA ALA A 45 -1.31 10.18 5.23
C ALA A 45 -0.81 11.59 5.62
N THR A 46 0.45 11.92 5.33
CA THR A 46 1.00 13.26 5.61
C THR A 46 0.79 14.26 4.47
N GLY A 47 0.37 13.80 3.30
CA GLY A 47 0.24 14.68 2.15
C GLY A 47 -1.00 15.58 2.21
N PRO A 48 -0.97 16.72 1.50
CA PRO A 48 -2.05 17.71 1.52
C PRO A 48 -3.41 17.17 1.06
N ARG A 49 -3.46 16.14 0.21
CA ARG A 49 -4.72 15.51 -0.22
C ARG A 49 -5.36 14.69 0.90
N ALA A 50 -4.54 14.08 1.75
CA ALA A 50 -5.00 13.28 2.88
C ALA A 50 -5.38 14.16 4.10
N ALA A 51 -5.08 15.47 4.10
CA ALA A 51 -5.19 16.34 5.27
C ALA A 51 -6.57 16.37 5.93
N ALA A 52 -7.65 16.16 5.17
CA ALA A 52 -9.01 16.12 5.71
C ALA A 52 -9.34 14.81 6.44
N ALA A 53 -8.64 13.71 6.13
CA ALA A 53 -8.89 12.38 6.69
C ALA A 53 -7.61 11.52 6.75
N PRO A 54 -6.54 11.97 7.43
CA PRO A 54 -5.23 11.33 7.35
C PRO A 54 -5.24 9.90 7.90
N ASP A 55 -5.98 9.66 8.99
CA ASP A 55 -6.11 8.32 9.58
C ASP A 55 -6.85 7.34 8.66
N GLU A 56 -7.82 7.80 7.85
CA GLU A 56 -8.52 6.94 6.90
C GLU A 56 -7.62 6.56 5.71
N TYR A 57 -6.81 7.51 5.21
CA TYR A 57 -5.80 7.23 4.17
C TYR A 57 -4.72 6.26 4.65
N GLU A 58 -4.22 6.45 5.87
CA GLU A 58 -3.26 5.52 6.48
C GLU A 58 -3.86 4.11 6.57
N LEU A 59 -5.07 3.99 7.15
CA LEU A 59 -5.71 2.71 7.39
C LEU A 59 -6.09 1.98 6.10
N LEU A 60 -6.67 2.69 5.12
CA LEU A 60 -7.04 2.06 3.85
C LEU A 60 -5.81 1.54 3.11
N LEU A 61 -4.69 2.28 3.14
CA LEU A 61 -3.46 1.86 2.48
C LEU A 61 -2.79 0.71 3.21
N GLU A 62 -2.81 0.66 4.54
CA GLU A 62 -2.34 -0.53 5.28
C GLU A 62 -3.18 -1.77 4.95
N MET A 63 -4.50 -1.64 4.73
CA MET A 63 -5.33 -2.76 4.27
C MET A 63 -4.87 -3.26 2.90
N ILE A 64 -4.72 -2.36 1.91
CA ILE A 64 -4.28 -2.75 0.58
C ILE A 64 -2.86 -3.33 0.62
N LEU A 65 -1.95 -2.71 1.36
CA LEU A 65 -0.56 -3.15 1.46
C LEU A 65 -0.46 -4.54 2.10
N GLU A 66 -1.20 -4.80 3.19
CA GLU A 66 -1.27 -6.14 3.78
C GLU A 66 -1.89 -7.16 2.80
N GLY A 67 -2.90 -6.76 2.02
CA GLY A 67 -3.45 -7.58 0.94
C GLY A 67 -2.40 -7.97 -0.10
N SER A 68 -1.58 -7.00 -0.54
CA SER A 68 -0.44 -7.24 -1.43
C SER A 68 0.62 -8.16 -0.81
N HIS A 69 0.88 -8.04 0.49
CA HIS A 69 1.79 -8.94 1.20
C HIS A 69 1.25 -10.38 1.22
N LEU A 70 -0.05 -10.57 1.44
CA LEU A 70 -0.67 -11.90 1.39
C LEU A 70 -0.63 -12.53 0.00
N HIS A 71 -0.63 -11.71 -1.06
CA HIS A 71 -0.52 -12.18 -2.44
C HIS A 71 0.91 -12.55 -2.84
N TYR A 72 1.89 -11.74 -2.45
CA TYR A 72 3.21 -11.78 -3.11
C TYR A 72 4.42 -11.87 -2.18
N GLY A 73 4.24 -11.76 -0.86
CA GLY A 73 5.36 -11.47 0.03
C GLY A 73 5.23 -11.98 1.45
N PRO A 74 6.10 -11.49 2.35
CA PRO A 74 6.04 -11.84 3.75
C PRO A 74 4.81 -11.21 4.41
N GLN A 75 4.02 -12.05 5.08
CA GLN A 75 2.86 -11.67 5.88
C GLN A 75 3.28 -10.80 7.08
N ARG A 76 2.52 -9.73 7.40
CA ARG A 76 2.82 -8.85 8.53
C ARG A 76 1.77 -8.93 9.63
N ALA A 77 0.52 -8.60 9.33
CA ALA A 77 -0.56 -8.48 10.31
C ALA A 77 -1.47 -9.71 10.37
N VAL A 78 -1.72 -10.33 9.21
CA VAL A 78 -2.55 -11.50 9.04
C VAL A 78 -1.68 -12.69 8.68
N ARG A 79 -1.78 -13.80 9.41
CA ARG A 79 -0.97 -14.99 9.16
C ARG A 79 -1.78 -16.25 8.94
N THR A 80 -1.42 -16.96 7.88
CA THR A 80 -1.97 -18.27 7.54
C THR A 80 -0.91 -19.10 6.81
N ALA A 81 -0.87 -20.40 7.10
CA ALA A 81 -0.03 -21.36 6.38
C ALA A 81 -0.70 -21.86 5.09
N ASP A 82 -1.99 -21.59 4.90
CA ASP A 82 -2.75 -21.94 3.71
C ASP A 82 -2.63 -20.82 2.66
N PRO A 83 -1.97 -21.07 1.51
CA PRO A 83 -1.76 -20.06 0.48
C PRO A 83 -3.05 -19.65 -0.24
N ASP A 84 -4.01 -20.56 -0.41
CA ASP A 84 -5.29 -20.23 -1.07
C ASP A 84 -6.12 -19.33 -0.16
N LEU A 85 -6.10 -19.62 1.15
CA LEU A 85 -6.71 -18.72 2.15
C LEU A 85 -5.99 -17.37 2.20
N ALA A 86 -4.66 -17.33 2.07
CA ALA A 86 -3.92 -16.07 2.01
C ALA A 86 -4.41 -15.19 0.85
N LEU A 87 -4.58 -15.76 -0.35
CA LEU A 87 -5.09 -15.05 -1.51
C LEU A 87 -6.50 -14.49 -1.27
N LEU A 88 -7.42 -15.31 -0.74
CA LEU A 88 -8.79 -14.87 -0.45
C LEU A 88 -8.85 -13.76 0.61
N ILE A 89 -8.00 -13.83 1.64
CA ILE A 89 -7.92 -12.75 2.63
C ILE A 89 -7.26 -11.52 2.03
N GLY A 90 -6.29 -11.68 1.13
CA GLY A 90 -5.72 -10.58 0.36
C GLY A 90 -6.77 -9.83 -0.45
N ASP A 91 -7.63 -10.57 -1.17
CA ASP A 91 -8.75 -10.00 -1.93
C ASP A 91 -9.75 -9.27 -1.02
N GLN A 92 -10.03 -9.84 0.16
CA GLN A 92 -10.87 -9.20 1.16
C GLN A 92 -10.28 -7.88 1.64
N LEU A 93 -8.97 -7.83 1.91
CA LEU A 93 -8.29 -6.62 2.35
C LEU A 93 -8.25 -5.56 1.24
N TYR A 94 -8.05 -5.96 -0.02
CA TYR A 94 -8.22 -5.08 -1.17
C TYR A 94 -9.62 -4.48 -1.23
N ALA A 95 -10.66 -5.30 -1.11
CA ALA A 95 -12.03 -4.82 -1.13
C ALA A 95 -12.34 -3.85 0.02
N LEU A 96 -11.86 -4.13 1.23
CA LEU A 96 -12.06 -3.25 2.40
C LEU A 96 -11.36 -1.90 2.24
N GLY A 97 -10.10 -1.88 1.79
CA GLY A 97 -9.37 -0.64 1.54
C GLY A 97 -10.00 0.19 0.42
N LEU A 98 -10.41 -0.46 -0.69
CA LEU A 98 -11.08 0.22 -1.80
C LEU A 98 -12.45 0.78 -1.41
N ALA A 99 -13.23 0.05 -0.59
CA ALA A 99 -14.51 0.55 -0.09
C ALA A 99 -14.34 1.81 0.77
N ARG A 100 -13.28 1.85 1.61
CA ARG A 100 -12.94 3.05 2.38
C ARG A 100 -12.53 4.21 1.48
N LEU A 101 -11.68 3.97 0.48
CA LEU A 101 -11.26 5.00 -0.46
C LEU A 101 -12.44 5.56 -1.26
N ALA A 102 -13.35 4.70 -1.72
CA ALA A 102 -14.56 5.11 -2.42
C ALA A 102 -15.46 6.00 -1.54
N ALA A 103 -15.54 5.73 -0.23
CA ALA A 103 -16.30 6.55 0.71
C ALA A 103 -15.72 7.97 0.91
N LEU A 104 -14.41 8.15 0.65
CA LEU A 104 -13.76 9.47 0.64
C LEU A 104 -14.06 10.28 -0.63
N ALA A 105 -14.65 9.64 -1.66
CA ALA A 105 -14.94 10.23 -2.97
C ALA A 105 -13.72 10.86 -3.67
N ASP A 106 -12.51 10.39 -3.37
CA ASP A 106 -11.29 10.82 -4.06
C ASP A 106 -11.02 9.96 -5.30
N LEU A 107 -11.61 10.36 -6.43
CA LEU A 107 -11.45 9.66 -7.71
C LEU A 107 -9.99 9.63 -8.18
N ALA A 108 -9.19 10.66 -7.90
CA ALA A 108 -7.79 10.68 -8.35
C ALA A 108 -6.94 9.68 -7.56
N ALA A 109 -7.18 9.56 -6.25
CA ALA A 109 -6.55 8.52 -5.45
C ALA A 109 -7.00 7.11 -5.86
N VAL A 110 -8.27 6.92 -6.25
CA VAL A 110 -8.74 5.63 -6.79
C VAL A 110 -8.00 5.25 -8.08
N LEU A 111 -7.85 6.21 -9.00
CA LEU A 111 -7.10 5.99 -10.25
C LEU A 111 -5.64 5.67 -9.97
N GLU A 112 -5.01 6.40 -9.05
CA GLU A 112 -3.62 6.16 -8.69
C GLU A 112 -3.42 4.79 -8.02
N LEU A 113 -4.32 4.40 -7.12
CA LEU A 113 -4.25 3.09 -6.46
C LEU A 113 -4.46 1.94 -7.46
N ALA A 114 -5.32 2.12 -8.47
CA ALA A 114 -5.49 1.13 -9.53
C ALA A 114 -4.20 0.93 -10.35
N ASP A 115 -3.47 2.02 -10.65
CA ASP A 115 -2.15 1.94 -11.28
C ASP A 115 -1.15 1.21 -10.38
N VAL A 116 -1.11 1.54 -9.08
CA VAL A 116 -0.22 0.87 -8.10
C VAL A 116 -0.46 -0.64 -8.06
N ILE A 117 -1.72 -1.07 -7.90
CA ILE A 117 -2.07 -2.50 -7.83
C ILE A 117 -1.64 -3.22 -9.12
N SER A 118 -1.89 -2.61 -10.28
CA SER A 118 -1.56 -3.21 -11.58
C SER A 118 -0.05 -3.34 -11.76
N LEU A 119 0.70 -2.26 -11.51
CA LEU A 119 2.16 -2.22 -11.67
C LEU A 119 2.88 -3.13 -10.66
N VAL A 120 2.38 -3.26 -9.43
CA VAL A 120 2.91 -4.22 -8.43
C VAL A 120 2.71 -5.65 -8.92
N ALA A 121 1.51 -5.98 -9.44
CA ALA A 121 1.24 -7.31 -9.98
C ALA A 121 2.16 -7.63 -11.18
N GLU A 122 2.35 -6.67 -12.09
CA GLU A 122 3.28 -6.80 -13.23
C GLU A 122 4.73 -7.00 -12.77
N ALA A 123 5.21 -6.21 -11.80
CA ALA A 123 6.55 -6.35 -11.25
C ALA A 123 6.77 -7.72 -10.60
N HIS A 124 5.79 -8.24 -9.86
CA HIS A 124 5.85 -9.59 -9.31
C HIS A 124 5.84 -10.68 -10.39
N ALA A 125 5.03 -10.52 -11.45
CA ALA A 125 5.05 -11.43 -12.59
C ALA A 125 6.41 -11.45 -13.30
N ALA A 126 7.11 -10.31 -13.34
CA ALA A 126 8.46 -10.17 -13.86
C ALA A 126 9.57 -10.59 -12.87
N SER A 127 9.22 -10.99 -11.63
CA SER A 127 10.17 -11.26 -10.55
C SER A 127 11.10 -10.07 -10.24
N ASP A 128 10.57 -8.85 -10.30
CA ASP A 128 11.28 -7.61 -10.01
C ASP A 128 10.81 -6.98 -8.67
N PRO A 129 11.36 -7.41 -7.53
CA PRO A 129 10.98 -6.88 -6.23
C PRO A 129 11.41 -5.42 -6.04
N ALA A 130 12.42 -4.94 -6.78
CA ALA A 130 12.87 -3.55 -6.69
C ALA A 130 11.85 -2.60 -7.32
N LEU A 131 11.31 -2.98 -8.50
CA LEU A 131 10.22 -2.24 -9.12
C LEU A 131 8.95 -2.28 -8.26
N ALA A 132 8.58 -3.44 -7.72
CA ALA A 132 7.39 -3.56 -6.87
C ALA A 132 7.47 -2.63 -5.63
N ALA A 133 8.64 -2.53 -4.99
CA ALA A 133 8.86 -1.61 -3.88
C ALA A 133 8.78 -0.13 -4.32
N ALA A 134 9.42 0.22 -5.43
CA ALA A 134 9.42 1.59 -5.96
C ALA A 134 8.02 2.06 -6.36
N VAL A 135 7.20 1.18 -6.94
CA VAL A 135 5.78 1.46 -7.26
C VAL A 135 4.99 1.76 -5.99
N TRP A 136 5.16 0.98 -4.94
CA TRP A 136 4.49 1.22 -3.66
C TRP A 136 4.89 2.56 -3.02
N GLU A 137 6.19 2.84 -2.97
CA GLU A 137 6.72 4.09 -2.39
C GLU A 137 6.20 5.32 -3.16
N SER A 138 6.37 5.31 -4.49
CA SER A 138 6.01 6.44 -5.35
C SER A 138 4.50 6.64 -5.45
N GLY A 139 3.75 5.54 -5.60
CA GLY A 139 2.29 5.58 -5.64
C GLY A 139 1.67 6.09 -4.35
N ALA A 140 2.20 5.70 -3.19
CA ALA A 140 1.71 6.22 -1.91
C ALA A 140 1.96 7.73 -1.76
N VAL A 141 3.11 8.23 -2.22
CA VAL A 141 3.36 9.68 -2.31
C VAL A 141 2.34 10.33 -3.24
N ALA A 142 2.13 9.80 -4.45
CA ALA A 142 1.17 10.36 -5.40
C ALA A 142 -0.29 10.37 -4.87
N ILE A 143 -0.69 9.37 -4.09
CA ILE A 143 -2.00 9.33 -3.43
C ILE A 143 -2.13 10.47 -2.39
N GLY A 144 -1.12 10.66 -1.55
CA GLY A 144 -1.15 11.67 -0.49
C GLY A 144 -0.90 13.11 -0.96
N TRP A 145 0.01 13.27 -1.91
CA TRP A 145 0.56 14.57 -2.34
C TRP A 145 0.08 15.00 -3.73
N GLY A 146 -0.53 14.08 -4.49
CA GLY A 146 -0.92 14.27 -5.88
C GLY A 146 0.15 13.77 -6.85
N ALA A 147 -0.29 13.21 -7.96
CA ALA A 147 0.58 12.84 -9.07
C ALA A 147 1.07 14.09 -9.83
N ASP A 148 2.35 14.11 -10.21
CA ASP A 148 2.93 15.10 -11.12
C ASP A 148 3.38 14.47 -12.45
N GLU A 149 3.95 15.27 -13.34
CA GLU A 149 4.44 14.80 -14.64
C GLU A 149 5.61 13.81 -14.50
N ARG A 150 6.45 13.94 -13.46
CA ARG A 150 7.57 13.03 -13.22
C ARG A 150 7.08 11.66 -12.83
N HIS A 151 6.14 11.61 -11.89
CA HIS A 151 5.47 10.37 -11.48
C HIS A 151 4.78 9.70 -12.67
N SER A 152 4.06 10.49 -13.48
CA SER A 152 3.37 9.99 -14.67
C SER A 152 4.34 9.38 -15.69
N ALA A 153 5.48 10.04 -15.95
CA ALA A 153 6.52 9.52 -16.82
C ALA A 153 7.20 8.26 -16.25
N ALA A 154 7.46 8.23 -14.94
CA ALA A 154 8.05 7.08 -14.27
C ALA A 154 7.13 5.83 -14.31
N LYS A 155 5.81 6.02 -14.17
CA LYS A 155 4.83 4.94 -14.38
C LYS A 155 4.85 4.42 -15.82
N GLU A 156 5.03 5.28 -16.81
CA GLU A 156 5.10 4.84 -18.20
C GLU A 156 6.33 3.98 -18.46
N LEU A 157 7.48 4.37 -17.90
CA LEU A 157 8.69 3.52 -17.93
C LEU A 157 8.42 2.14 -17.33
N ALA A 158 7.72 2.08 -16.19
CA ALA A 158 7.33 0.82 -15.55
C ALA A 158 6.44 -0.04 -16.47
N ARG A 159 5.42 0.53 -17.11
CA ARG A 159 4.53 -0.18 -18.06
C ARG A 159 5.27 -0.73 -19.27
N THR A 160 6.31 -0.04 -19.72
CA THR A 160 7.15 -0.48 -20.85
C THR A 160 8.29 -1.42 -20.44
N ALA A 161 8.34 -1.82 -19.16
CA ALA A 161 9.43 -2.62 -18.57
C ALA A 161 10.83 -2.01 -18.81
N ASP A 162 10.91 -0.68 -18.76
CA ASP A 162 12.19 0.02 -18.90
C ASP A 162 13.06 -0.19 -17.65
N PRO A 163 14.35 -0.56 -17.78
CA PRO A 163 15.25 -0.78 -16.65
C PRO A 163 15.42 0.42 -15.70
N GLN A 164 15.09 1.65 -16.15
CA GLN A 164 15.19 2.86 -15.35
C GLN A 164 13.94 3.13 -14.50
N ALA A 165 12.86 2.36 -14.66
CA ALA A 165 11.57 2.61 -14.02
C ALA A 165 11.66 2.72 -12.50
N ALA A 166 12.34 1.78 -11.83
CA ALA A 166 12.46 1.79 -10.37
C ALA A 166 13.19 3.04 -9.84
N SER A 167 14.28 3.46 -10.51
CA SER A 167 15.02 4.68 -10.14
C SER A 167 14.16 5.92 -10.36
N ALA A 168 13.47 6.01 -11.50
CA ALA A 168 12.62 7.14 -11.84
C ALA A 168 11.44 7.30 -10.86
N LEU A 169 10.83 6.19 -10.42
CA LEU A 169 9.75 6.19 -9.42
C LEU A 169 10.25 6.70 -8.06
N HIS A 170 11.43 6.27 -7.62
CA HIS A 170 12.01 6.72 -6.34
C HIS A 170 12.41 8.21 -6.37
N GLU A 171 12.96 8.68 -7.49
CA GLU A 171 13.27 10.10 -7.69
C GLU A 171 12.01 10.97 -7.69
N ALA A 172 10.94 10.53 -8.37
CA ALA A 172 9.66 11.21 -8.38
C ALA A 172 9.05 11.30 -6.96
N ALA A 173 9.10 10.20 -6.19
CA ALA A 173 8.62 10.15 -4.82
C ALA A 173 9.36 11.17 -3.93
N THR A 174 10.68 11.17 -3.99
CA THR A 174 11.54 12.05 -3.18
C THR A 174 11.30 13.53 -3.52
N ALA A 175 11.15 13.86 -4.80
CA ALA A 175 10.92 15.22 -5.24
C ALA A 175 9.55 15.78 -4.79
N ALA A 176 8.52 14.94 -4.74
CA ALA A 176 7.17 15.34 -4.35
C ALA A 176 6.98 15.50 -2.83
N SER A 177 7.76 14.78 -2.01
CA SER A 177 7.69 14.84 -0.54
C SER A 177 8.78 15.70 0.12
N SER A 178 9.58 16.44 -0.67
CA SER A 178 10.60 17.39 -0.19
C SER A 178 10.01 18.75 0.14
#